data_AF-A0A7S6S3R7-F1
#
_entry.id   AF-A0A7S6S3R7-F1
#
_cell.length_a   1.000
_cell.length_b   1.000
_cell.length_c   1.000
_cell.angle_alpha   90.00
_cell.angle_beta   90.00
_cell.angle_gamma   90.00
#
_symmetry.space_group_name_H-M   'P 1'
#
loop_
_entity.id
_entity.type
_entity.pdbx_description
1 polymer ?
#
loop_
_entity_poly.entity_id
_entity_poly.type
_entity_poly.pdbx_seq_one_letter_code
_entity_poly.pdbx_strand_id
1 'polypeptide(L)' 'MRLVETTVLTKSQLINAIREVNQSAATEWLSRFDVEELREYLDHLQLVIEPRGGHSRWTRRSGHAVAARLMDAE' A
#
# COMPACT_ATOMS: atom_id res chain seq x y z
N MET A 1 -0.54 25.43 -21.75
CA MET A 1 0.49 24.38 -21.78
C MET A 1 1.21 24.40 -20.44
N ARG A 2 0.86 23.50 -19.50
CA ARG A 2 1.48 23.47 -18.17
C ARG A 2 2.62 22.47 -18.25
N LEU A 3 3.86 22.96 -18.14
CA LEU A 3 5.00 22.10 -17.90
C LEU A 3 4.74 21.42 -16.55
N VAL A 4 4.58 20.10 -16.57
CA VAL A 4 4.48 19.32 -15.34
C VAL A 4 5.88 19.37 -14.76
N GLU A 5 6.06 20.22 -13.75
CA GLU A 5 7.32 20.40 -13.07
C GLU A 5 7.66 19.08 -12.37
N THR A 6 8.53 18.27 -12.98
CA THR A 6 9.12 17.08 -12.36
C THR A 6 10.12 17.55 -11.31
N THR A 7 9.60 18.19 -10.26
CA THR A 7 10.41 18.63 -9.13
C THR A 7 11.02 17.39 -8.51
N VAL A 8 12.35 17.37 -8.45
CA VAL A 8 13.08 16.31 -7.77
C VAL A 8 12.65 16.33 -6.32
N LEU A 9 11.81 15.36 -5.93
CA LEU A 9 11.31 15.26 -4.56
C LEU A 9 12.48 15.01 -3.61
N THR A 10 12.55 15.80 -2.55
CA THR A 10 13.52 15.61 -1.48
C THR A 10 13.20 14.33 -0.68
N LYS A 11 14.20 13.79 0.01
CA LYS A 11 14.04 12.60 0.88
C LYS A 11 12.85 12.72 1.83
N SER A 12 12.71 13.86 2.51
CA SER A 12 11.59 14.12 3.43
C SER A 12 10.23 14.15 2.73
N GLN A 13 10.16 14.68 1.51
CA GLN A 13 8.93 14.68 0.71
C GLN A 13 8.53 13.27 0.27
N LEU A 14 9.51 12.45 -0.15
CA LEU A 14 9.26 11.05 -0.48
C LEU A 14 8.76 10.26 0.73
N ILE A 15 9.37 10.44 1.90
CA ILE A 15 8.94 9.80 3.15
C ILE A 15 7.50 10.17 3.48
N ASN A 16 7.13 11.45 3.36
CA ASN A 16 5.76 11.88 3.63
C ASN A 16 4.77 11.27 2.62
N ALA A 17 5.09 11.29 1.32
CA ALA A 17 4.25 10.69 0.28
C ALA A 17 4.05 9.17 0.49
N ILE A 18 5.12 8.46 0.85
CA ILE A 18 5.05 7.03 1.20
C ILE A 18 4.14 6.81 2.41
N ARG A 19 4.19 7.67 3.42
CA ARG A 19 3.35 7.55 4.63
C ARG A 19 1.89 7.90 4.40
N GLU A 20 1.60 8.80 3.47
CA GLU A 20 0.21 9.09 3.06
C GLU A 20 -0.45 7.85 2.45
N VAL A 21 0.34 7.08 1.69
CA VAL A 21 -0.09 5.82 1.06
C VAL A 21 -0.08 4.64 2.05
N ASN A 22 1.02 4.48 2.79
CA ASN A 22 1.26 3.40 3.73
C ASN A 22 1.52 3.97 5.14
N GLN A 23 0.43 4.25 5.87
CA GLN A 23 0.50 4.81 7.22
C GLN A 23 1.23 3.91 8.23
N SER A 24 1.39 2.60 7.92
CA SER A 24 2.11 1.67 8.78
C SER A 24 3.63 1.78 8.69
N ALA A 25 4.16 2.44 7.65
CA ALA A 25 5.59 2.65 7.50
C ALA A 25 6.11 3.73 8.46
N ALA A 26 7.02 3.36 9.35
CA ALA A 26 7.63 4.27 10.30
C ALA A 26 8.67 5.19 9.62
N THR A 27 8.66 6.47 9.98
CA THR A 27 9.60 7.47 9.45
C THR A 27 11.06 7.09 9.69
N GLU A 28 11.40 6.56 10.87
CA GLU A 28 12.78 6.17 11.23
C GLU A 28 13.28 4.94 10.45
N TRP A 29 12.34 4.12 9.97
CA TRP A 29 12.67 3.02 9.07
C TRP A 29 12.91 3.55 7.66
N LEU A 30 12.03 4.44 7.17
CA LEU A 30 12.16 5.07 5.85
C LEU A 30 13.40 5.97 5.73
N SER A 31 13.84 6.60 6.82
CA SER A 31 15.03 7.47 6.82
C SER A 31 16.33 6.72 6.52
N ARG A 32 16.35 5.38 6.62
CA ARG A 32 17.51 4.54 6.35
C ARG A 32 17.80 4.35 4.87
N PHE A 33 16.81 4.60 4.01
CA PHE A 33 16.91 4.42 2.56
C PHE A 33 17.30 5.72 1.87
N ASP A 34 17.94 5.61 0.72
CA ASP A 34 18.30 6.77 -0.09
C ASP A 34 17.15 7.26 -0.96
N VAL A 35 17.32 8.43 -1.58
CA VAL A 35 16.28 9.11 -2.36
C VAL A 35 15.80 8.23 -3.53
N GLU A 36 16.71 7.53 -4.19
CA GLU A 36 16.37 6.64 -5.31
C GLU A 36 15.53 5.44 -4.84
N GLU A 37 15.95 4.77 -3.77
CA GLU A 37 15.21 3.64 -3.18
C GLU A 37 13.81 4.06 -2.70
N LEU A 38 13.69 5.22 -2.07
CA LEU A 38 12.39 5.76 -1.66
C LEU A 38 11.51 6.09 -2.85
N ARG A 39 12.08 6.55 -3.96
CA ARG A 39 11.33 6.84 -5.19
C ARG A 39 10.81 5.56 -5.83
N GLU A 40 11.64 4.53 -5.94
CA GLU A 40 11.22 3.22 -6.43
C GLU A 40 10.15 2.59 -5.55
N TYR A 41 10.29 2.71 -4.22
CA TYR A 41 9.28 2.21 -3.29
C TYR A 41 7.94 2.94 -3.43
N LEU A 42 7.96 4.26 -3.60
CA LEU A 42 6.75 5.05 -3.83
C LEU A 42 6.06 4.67 -5.16
N ASP A 43 6.83 4.49 -6.23
CA ASP A 43 6.33 4.05 -7.53
C ASP A 43 5.68 2.65 -7.43
N HIS A 44 6.35 1.72 -6.76
CA HIS A 44 5.81 0.39 -6.49
C HIS A 44 4.49 0.45 -5.70
N LEU A 45 4.41 1.30 -4.67
CA LEU A 45 3.17 1.48 -3.90
C LEU A 45 2.03 2.00 -4.79
N GLN A 46 2.30 2.97 -5.66
CA GLN A 46 1.29 3.53 -6.57
C GLN A 46 0.77 2.49 -7.57
N LEU A 47 1.65 1.61 -8.09
CA LEU A 47 1.25 0.48 -8.94
C LEU A 47 0.42 -0.56 -8.19
N VAL A 48 0.68 -0.79 -6.90
CA VAL A 48 -0.02 -1.80 -6.08
C VAL A 48 -1.36 -1.30 -5.52
N ILE A 49 -1.58 0.02 -5.47
CA ILE A 49 -2.85 0.66 -5.06
C ILE A 49 -3.95 0.55 -6.13
N GLU A 50 -3.61 0.16 -7.37
CA GLU A 50 -4.61 -0.18 -8.38
C GLU A 50 -5.66 -1.10 -7.73
N PRO A 51 -6.97 -0.75 -7.80
CA PRO A 51 -7.98 -1.36 -6.96
C PRO A 51 -7.88 -2.85 -7.19
N ARG A 52 -7.41 -3.59 -6.16
CA ARG A 52 -7.24 -5.03 -6.23
C ARG A 52 -8.62 -5.61 -6.52
N GLY A 53 -8.94 -5.79 -7.80
CA GLY A 53 -10.32 -5.68 -8.27
C GLY A 53 -11.24 -6.62 -7.52
N GLY A 54 -12.16 -6.09 -6.72
CA GLY A 54 -13.30 -6.77 -6.06
C GLY A 54 -13.06 -8.03 -5.21
N HIS A 55 -11.91 -8.69 -5.33
CA HIS A 55 -11.70 -10.10 -5.00
C HIS A 55 -10.48 -10.33 -4.11
N SER A 56 -9.64 -9.31 -3.88
CA SER A 56 -8.47 -9.45 -3.01
C SER A 56 -8.84 -9.15 -1.55
N ARG A 57 -9.73 -9.97 -1.00
CA ARG A 57 -9.98 -9.99 0.45
C ARG A 57 -8.80 -10.69 1.10
N TRP A 58 -8.11 -9.98 2.00
CA TRP A 58 -7.15 -10.61 2.91
C TRP A 58 -7.92 -11.55 3.85
N THR A 59 -8.07 -12.80 3.44
CA THR A 59 -8.58 -13.85 4.31
C THR A 59 -7.46 -14.20 5.28
N ARG A 60 -7.48 -13.60 6.48
CA ARG A 60 -6.64 -14.09 7.58
C ARG A 60 -7.03 -15.54 7.82
N ARG A 61 -6.07 -16.45 7.63
CA ARG A 61 -6.17 -17.85 8.06
C ARG A 61 -6.09 -17.91 9.58
N SER A 62 -7.07 -17.34 10.28
CA SER A 62 -7.31 -17.67 11.68
C SER A 62 -8.11 -18.96 11.70
N GLY A 63 -7.46 -20.05 12.10
CA GLY A 63 -8.10 -21.32 12.33
C GLY A 63 -9.08 -21.28 13.50
N HIS A 64 -10.15 -22.07 13.36
CA HIS A 64 -11.23 -22.43 14.31
C HIS A 64 -12.28 -21.33 14.56
N ALA A 65 -13.61 -21.53 14.52
CA ALA A 65 -14.45 -22.73 14.48
C ALA A 65 -15.86 -22.43 13.88
N VAL A 66 -16.51 -23.52 13.46
CA VAL A 66 -17.89 -23.75 12.97
C VAL A 66 -19.02 -22.74 13.24
N ALA A 67 -19.83 -22.51 12.21
CA ALA A 67 -21.28 -22.66 12.31
C ALA A 67 -21.83 -23.15 10.97
N ALA A 68 -22.01 -24.47 10.89
CA ALA A 68 -22.91 -25.05 9.91
C ALA A 68 -24.29 -24.43 10.08
N ARG A 69 -24.89 -23.96 8.99
CA ARG A 69 -26.34 -23.98 8.88
C ARG A 69 -26.72 -24.39 7.46
N LEU A 70 -26.99 -25.69 7.37
CA LEU A 70 -27.96 -26.30 6.47
C LEU A 70 -29.25 -25.47 6.42
N MET A 71 -29.73 -25.23 5.21
CA MET A 71 -31.15 -25.14 4.80
C MET A 71 -31.10 -25.45 3.30
N ASP A 72 -31.20 -26.73 2.93
CA ASP A 72 -32.44 -27.38 2.44
C ASP A 72 -32.95 -26.65 1.18
N ALA A 73 -32.78 -27.15 -0.05
CA ALA A 73 -33.46 -28.31 -0.64
C ALA A 73 -34.99 -28.20 -0.54
N GLU A 74 -35.60 -27.58 -1.54
CA GLU A 74 -36.75 -28.14 -2.26
C GLU A 74 -36.77 -27.62 -3.71
#